data_AF-A0A5J6LLE9-F1
#
_entry.id   AF-A0A5J6LLE9-F1
#
_cell.length_a   1.000
_cell.length_b   1.000
_cell.length_c   1.000
_cell.angle_alpha   90.00
_cell.angle_beta   90.00
_cell.angle_gamma   90.00
#
_symmetry.space_group_name_H-M   'P 1'
#
loop_
_entity.id
_entity.type
_entity.pdbx_description
1 polymer ?
#
loop_
_entity_poly.entity_id
_entity_poly.type
_entity_poly.pdbx_seq_one_letter_code
_entity_poly.pdbx_strand_id
1 'polypeptide(L)'
;MSRKKWYGILLILEAILYLVSYGSSLVESYNAQNLNGDIPLITTSSIFSIWNGMIICWVIWRIMKQRLNVEGLIAVLLLSIIQLLMFVLPSFSPTNLMNISFLLNIICLIWICLLIKNVEMRELLNNWKSKDSWKSSIAYLVLFVASTNISPLFILIGMDRTSDIYAFTLRYIVMELMFLLLINVMITNTSEKLQKVFSLLLILSSLVEIGAVYSFITRISFYGLFYLLLSIYIACRVFGLFEKVADSWESKVKVQDLSSIDTKPEMADSQVEGDIDVNDQLNAEIRSNNDKENSPKRIILQSSWLWSALIIAVCHLGIMIFPLFLGNHMYLLILYIGAIHYICFMIATILLFVGMRKGSKGLLNAATILFVISIIGTPDTYWIGPNILSFILGVLVLIGTVLLKNGD
;
A
#
# COMPACT_ATOMS: atom_id res chain seq x y z
N MET A 1 7.68 -4.35 -27.26
CA MET A 1 6.61 -4.97 -26.44
C MET A 1 5.71 -3.87 -25.89
N SER A 2 4.38 -3.99 -25.97
CA SER A 2 3.49 -2.90 -25.53
C SER A 2 3.50 -2.71 -24.00
N ARG A 3 3.27 -1.48 -23.53
CA ARG A 3 3.15 -1.13 -22.10
C ARG A 3 2.23 -2.09 -21.34
N LYS A 4 1.03 -2.34 -21.88
CA LYS A 4 0.05 -3.27 -21.29
C LYS A 4 0.61 -4.70 -21.14
N LYS A 5 1.38 -5.17 -22.12
CA LYS A 5 1.96 -6.51 -22.06
C LYS A 5 3.05 -6.59 -20.98
N TRP A 6 3.86 -5.55 -20.81
CA TRP A 6 4.88 -5.52 -19.75
C TRP A 6 4.26 -5.60 -18.35
N TYR A 7 3.23 -4.79 -18.07
CA TYR A 7 2.48 -4.84 -16.81
C TYR A 7 1.74 -6.17 -16.64
N GLY A 8 1.18 -6.73 -17.72
CA GLY A 8 0.52 -8.03 -17.68
C GLY A 8 1.45 -9.16 -17.24
N ILE A 9 2.69 -9.18 -17.76
CA ILE A 9 3.70 -10.16 -17.31
C ILE A 9 4.07 -9.92 -15.85
N LEU A 10 4.30 -8.67 -15.44
CA LEU A 10 4.63 -8.36 -14.05
C LEU A 10 3.53 -8.82 -13.08
N LEU A 11 2.26 -8.59 -13.42
CA LEU A 11 1.11 -9.05 -12.62
C LEU A 11 1.10 -10.57 -12.43
N ILE A 12 1.37 -11.31 -13.51
CA ILE A 12 1.41 -12.77 -13.45
C ILE A 12 2.58 -13.24 -12.59
N LEU A 13 3.76 -12.64 -12.75
CA LEU A 13 4.95 -12.98 -11.96
C LEU A 13 4.71 -12.75 -10.46
N GLU A 14 4.18 -11.58 -10.09
CA GLU A 14 3.85 -11.25 -8.70
C GLU A 14 2.76 -12.17 -8.13
N ALA A 15 1.71 -12.47 -8.90
CA ALA A 15 0.67 -13.40 -8.45
C ALA A 15 1.23 -14.81 -8.17
N ILE A 16 2.12 -15.32 -9.03
CA ILE A 16 2.79 -16.60 -8.81
C ILE A 16 3.71 -16.51 -7.59
N LEU A 17 4.46 -15.41 -7.41
CA LEU A 17 5.37 -15.22 -6.27
C LEU A 17 4.64 -15.37 -4.95
N TYR A 18 3.52 -14.68 -4.80
CA TYR A 18 2.76 -14.70 -3.55
C TYR A 18 2.00 -16.01 -3.35
N LEU A 19 1.53 -16.65 -4.43
CA LEU A 19 0.92 -17.97 -4.34
C LEU A 19 1.94 -19.04 -3.88
N VAL A 20 3.14 -19.04 -4.46
CA VAL A 20 4.22 -19.96 -4.07
C VAL A 20 4.73 -19.67 -2.66
N SER A 21 4.86 -18.39 -2.29
CA SER A 21 5.24 -17.99 -0.94
C SER A 21 4.23 -18.44 0.10
N TYR A 22 2.93 -18.29 -0.20
CA TYR A 22 1.85 -18.77 0.65
C TYR A 22 1.86 -20.30 0.77
N GLY A 23 1.92 -21.02 -0.37
CA GLY A 23 1.98 -22.49 -0.36
C GLY A 23 3.17 -23.02 0.44
N SER A 24 4.34 -22.40 0.30
CA SER A 24 5.53 -22.75 1.09
C SER A 24 5.30 -22.59 2.59
N SER A 25 4.66 -21.49 3.01
CA SER A 25 4.37 -21.24 4.43
C SER A 25 3.35 -22.22 5.02
N LEU A 26 2.37 -22.67 4.23
CA LEU A 26 1.41 -23.69 4.65
C LEU A 26 2.07 -25.06 4.86
N VAL A 27 2.94 -25.47 3.94
CA VAL A 27 3.68 -26.74 4.05
C VAL A 27 4.60 -26.74 5.27
N GLU A 28 5.28 -25.63 5.53
CA GLU A 28 6.13 -25.47 6.71
C GLU A 28 5.31 -25.52 8.02
N SER A 29 4.17 -24.83 8.06
CA SER A 29 3.23 -24.87 9.19
C SER A 29 2.70 -26.29 9.47
N TYR A 30 2.31 -27.01 8.42
CA TYR A 30 1.85 -28.40 8.51
C TYR A 30 2.94 -29.35 9.02
N ASN A 31 4.17 -29.21 8.52
CA ASN A 31 5.31 -30.00 8.98
C ASN A 31 5.65 -29.71 10.44
N ALA A 32 5.58 -28.44 10.87
CA ALA A 32 5.83 -28.04 12.25
C ALA A 32 4.78 -28.61 13.22
N GLN A 33 3.51 -28.70 12.82
CA GLN A 33 2.45 -29.35 13.60
C GLN A 33 2.71 -30.84 13.82
N ASN A 34 3.11 -31.56 12.77
CA ASN A 34 3.42 -32.99 12.87
C ASN A 34 4.58 -33.29 13.83
N LEU A 35 5.43 -32.30 14.10
CA LEU A 35 6.57 -32.42 15.01
C LEU A 35 6.26 -31.98 16.45
N ASN A 36 5.39 -30.96 16.64
CA ASN A 36 5.25 -30.28 17.94
C ASN A 36 3.83 -30.07 18.46
N GLY A 37 2.79 -30.73 17.91
CA GLY A 37 1.46 -30.93 18.52
C GLY A 37 0.56 -29.69 18.74
N ASP A 38 1.12 -28.54 19.12
CA ASP A 38 0.42 -27.37 19.65
C ASP A 38 0.64 -26.08 18.82
N ILE A 39 1.24 -26.20 17.63
CA ILE A 39 1.42 -25.03 16.75
C ILE A 39 0.11 -24.80 15.98
N PRO A 40 -0.53 -23.62 16.05
CA PRO A 40 -1.75 -23.37 15.27
C PRO A 40 -1.47 -23.52 13.76
N LEU A 41 -2.42 -24.13 13.03
CA LEU A 41 -2.36 -24.57 11.62
C LEU A 41 -1.90 -23.46 10.66
N ILE A 42 -1.99 -22.21 11.09
CA ILE A 42 -1.65 -21.03 10.35
C ILE A 42 -0.88 -20.13 11.30
N THR A 43 0.44 -20.07 11.14
CA THR A 43 1.20 -18.94 11.66
C THR A 43 0.63 -17.68 11.01
N THR A 44 0.23 -16.72 11.83
CA THR A 44 -0.38 -15.45 11.42
C THR A 44 0.37 -14.80 10.25
N SER A 45 1.70 -14.99 10.16
CA SER A 45 2.57 -14.55 9.05
C SER A 45 2.16 -15.04 7.64
N SER A 46 1.57 -16.22 7.49
CA SER A 46 1.23 -16.82 6.19
C SER A 46 0.02 -16.14 5.50
N ILE A 47 -1.05 -15.86 6.26
CA ILE A 47 -2.22 -15.12 5.75
C ILE A 47 -1.81 -13.71 5.31
N PHE A 48 -0.92 -13.04 6.06
CA PHE A 48 -0.48 -11.68 5.73
C PHE A 48 0.34 -11.57 4.44
N SER A 49 1.01 -12.64 4.03
CA SER A 49 1.70 -12.69 2.74
C SER A 49 0.73 -12.55 1.56
N ILE A 50 -0.45 -13.19 1.62
CA ILE A 50 -1.47 -13.08 0.55
C ILE A 50 -1.98 -11.65 0.43
N TRP A 51 -2.26 -10.99 1.56
CA TRP A 51 -2.73 -9.60 1.56
C TRP A 51 -1.70 -8.69 0.88
N ASN A 52 -0.42 -8.81 1.24
CA ASN A 52 0.68 -8.09 0.59
C ASN A 52 0.73 -8.35 -0.92
N GLY A 53 0.59 -9.59 -1.36
CA GLY A 53 0.52 -9.92 -2.79
C GLY A 53 -0.67 -9.30 -3.51
N MET A 54 -1.85 -9.37 -2.91
CA MET A 54 -3.07 -8.76 -3.45
C MET A 54 -2.96 -7.25 -3.57
N ILE A 55 -2.38 -6.60 -2.54
CA ILE A 55 -2.08 -5.16 -2.51
C ILE A 55 -1.23 -4.77 -3.71
N ILE A 56 -0.11 -5.47 -3.90
CA ILE A 56 0.87 -5.19 -4.96
C ILE A 56 0.24 -5.41 -6.34
N CYS A 57 -0.44 -6.55 -6.53
CA CYS A 57 -1.13 -6.85 -7.78
C CYS A 57 -2.18 -5.77 -8.10
N TRP A 58 -2.95 -5.32 -7.10
CA TRP A 58 -3.92 -4.25 -7.27
C TRP A 58 -3.24 -2.93 -7.68
N VAL A 59 -2.13 -2.54 -7.05
CA VAL A 59 -1.37 -1.33 -7.41
C VAL A 59 -0.85 -1.41 -8.83
N ILE A 60 -0.21 -2.51 -9.21
CA ILE A 60 0.33 -2.72 -10.56
C ILE A 60 -0.80 -2.64 -11.60
N TRP A 61 -1.94 -3.29 -11.33
CA TRP A 61 -3.11 -3.24 -12.21
C TRP A 61 -3.67 -1.82 -12.35
N ARG A 62 -3.69 -1.05 -11.27
CA ARG A 62 -4.15 0.35 -11.25
C ARG A 62 -3.19 1.28 -12.00
N ILE A 63 -1.86 1.10 -11.89
CA ILE A 63 -0.88 1.83 -12.70
C ILE A 63 -1.09 1.54 -14.20
N MET A 64 -1.35 0.27 -14.53
CA MET A 64 -1.62 -0.17 -15.90
C MET A 64 -2.92 0.44 -16.48
N LYS A 65 -4.05 0.31 -15.75
CA LYS A 65 -5.40 0.57 -16.30
C LYS A 65 -6.00 1.91 -15.91
N GLN A 66 -5.62 2.49 -14.77
CA GLN A 66 -6.27 3.66 -14.18
C GLN A 66 -5.31 4.85 -13.97
N ARG A 67 -4.14 4.82 -14.63
CA ARG A 67 -3.09 5.86 -14.58
C ARG A 67 -2.75 6.33 -13.15
N LEU A 68 -2.67 5.41 -12.18
CA LEU A 68 -1.90 5.71 -10.96
C LEU A 68 -0.49 6.11 -11.37
N ASN A 69 0.08 7.02 -10.60
CA ASN A 69 1.42 7.53 -10.87
C ASN A 69 2.45 6.40 -10.85
N VAL A 70 3.30 6.32 -11.87
CA VAL A 70 4.34 5.30 -12.07
C VAL A 70 5.33 5.23 -10.91
N GLU A 71 5.45 6.29 -10.12
CA GLU A 71 6.23 6.28 -8.88
C GLU A 71 5.80 5.20 -7.87
N GLY A 72 4.56 4.72 -7.95
CA GLY A 72 4.11 3.60 -7.11
C GLY A 72 4.92 2.34 -7.34
N LEU A 73 5.52 2.21 -8.54
CA LEU A 73 6.40 1.11 -8.89
C LEU A 73 7.73 1.14 -8.11
N ILE A 74 8.17 2.31 -7.64
CA ILE A 74 9.33 2.42 -6.73
C ILE A 74 9.00 1.77 -5.38
N ALA A 75 7.78 1.98 -4.88
CA ALA A 75 7.39 1.41 -3.61
C ALA A 75 7.22 -0.12 -3.70
N VAL A 76 6.75 -0.63 -4.85
CA VAL A 76 6.78 -2.08 -5.16
C VAL A 76 8.22 -2.59 -5.24
N LEU A 77 9.12 -1.88 -5.94
CA LEU A 77 10.54 -2.21 -6.03
C LEU A 77 11.20 -2.30 -4.64
N LEU A 78 10.97 -1.31 -3.76
CA LEU A 78 11.48 -1.30 -2.40
C LEU A 78 11.01 -2.52 -1.60
N LEU A 79 9.74 -2.88 -1.73
CA LEU A 79 9.16 -4.04 -1.06
C LEU A 79 9.81 -5.35 -1.53
N SER A 80 10.04 -5.51 -2.84
CA SER A 80 10.76 -6.66 -3.40
C SER A 80 12.21 -6.73 -2.89
N ILE A 81 12.92 -5.59 -2.85
CA ILE A 81 14.30 -5.51 -2.31
C ILE A 81 14.33 -5.97 -0.85
N ILE A 82 13.38 -5.50 -0.04
CA ILE A 82 13.34 -5.85 1.38
C ILE A 82 13.00 -7.31 1.58
N GLN A 83 12.03 -7.83 0.82
CA GLN A 83 11.71 -9.25 0.85
C GLN A 83 12.94 -10.10 0.50
N LEU A 84 13.74 -9.68 -0.49
CA LEU A 84 15.01 -10.34 -0.83
C LEU A 84 16.04 -10.24 0.30
N LEU A 85 16.22 -9.05 0.88
CA LEU A 85 17.17 -8.81 1.96
C LEU A 85 16.84 -9.65 3.21
N MET A 86 15.56 -9.88 3.46
CA MET A 86 15.08 -10.73 4.54
C MET A 86 15.42 -12.21 4.34
N PHE A 87 15.63 -12.68 3.10
CA PHE A 87 16.18 -14.02 2.87
C PHE A 87 17.68 -14.12 3.13
N VAL A 88 18.42 -13.00 3.02
CA VAL A 88 19.89 -12.97 3.11
C VAL A 88 20.37 -12.65 4.53
N LEU A 89 19.60 -11.89 5.32
CA LEU A 89 20.00 -11.50 6.66
C LEU A 89 20.00 -12.71 7.63
N PRO A 90 21.09 -12.92 8.42
CA PRO A 90 21.26 -14.10 9.29
C PRO A 90 20.10 -14.33 10.29
N SER A 91 19.39 -13.27 10.66
CA SER A 91 18.25 -13.28 11.59
C SER A 91 17.01 -14.01 11.07
N PHE A 92 16.97 -14.42 9.80
CA PHE A 92 15.79 -15.00 9.15
C PHE A 92 15.99 -16.35 8.49
N SER A 93 17.22 -16.87 8.39
CA SER A 93 17.56 -18.09 7.65
C SER A 93 16.73 -19.31 8.11
N PRO A 94 15.74 -19.79 7.32
CA PRO A 94 15.42 -21.21 7.33
C PRO A 94 16.48 -21.90 6.45
N THR A 95 16.75 -23.16 6.72
CA THR A 95 17.85 -24.00 6.21
C THR A 95 17.92 -24.21 4.68
N ASN A 96 17.18 -23.46 3.85
CA ASN A 96 17.21 -23.54 2.39
C ASN A 96 17.40 -22.17 1.73
N LEU A 97 18.66 -21.85 1.43
CA LEU A 97 19.15 -20.59 0.82
C LEU A 97 18.59 -20.30 -0.59
N MET A 98 17.81 -21.22 -1.19
CA MET A 98 17.31 -21.14 -2.58
C MET A 98 15.89 -21.71 -2.72
N ASN A 99 14.94 -21.24 -1.90
CA ASN A 99 13.52 -21.58 -2.12
C ASN A 99 13.01 -20.92 -3.43
N ILE A 100 12.07 -21.54 -4.13
CA ILE A 100 11.47 -21.05 -5.38
C ILE A 100 10.99 -19.60 -5.24
N SER A 101 10.47 -19.22 -4.07
CA SER A 101 10.06 -17.85 -3.75
C SER A 101 11.20 -16.84 -3.83
N PHE A 102 12.43 -17.22 -3.44
CA PHE A 102 13.61 -16.36 -3.53
C PHE A 102 13.98 -16.08 -4.99
N LEU A 103 14.05 -17.13 -5.81
CA LEU A 103 14.37 -16.99 -7.24
C LEU A 103 13.30 -16.18 -7.98
N LEU A 104 12.02 -16.44 -7.65
CA LEU A 104 10.91 -15.74 -8.26
C LEU A 104 10.86 -14.26 -7.84
N ASN A 105 11.27 -13.93 -6.62
CA ASN A 105 11.43 -12.54 -6.19
C ASN A 105 12.52 -11.82 -7.01
N ILE A 106 13.67 -12.46 -7.23
CA ILE A 106 14.73 -11.92 -8.10
C ILE A 106 14.20 -11.67 -9.52
N ILE A 107 13.42 -12.62 -10.07
CA ILE A 107 12.81 -12.46 -11.39
C ILE A 107 11.86 -11.25 -11.42
N CYS A 108 10.99 -11.11 -10.40
CA CYS A 108 10.09 -9.96 -10.28
C CYS A 108 10.87 -8.65 -10.21
N LEU A 109 11.93 -8.59 -9.37
CA LEU A 109 12.79 -7.42 -9.20
C LEU A 109 13.45 -7.01 -10.53
N ILE A 110 14.04 -7.96 -11.24
CA ILE A 110 14.64 -7.71 -12.57
C ILE A 110 13.58 -7.19 -13.53
N TRP A 111 12.39 -7.78 -13.53
CA TRP A 111 11.30 -7.37 -14.42
C TRP A 111 10.80 -5.96 -14.13
N ILE A 112 10.67 -5.58 -12.86
CA ILE A 112 10.34 -4.22 -12.41
C ILE A 112 11.40 -3.23 -12.91
N CYS A 113 12.69 -3.53 -12.73
CA CYS A 113 13.78 -2.70 -13.21
C CYS A 113 13.76 -2.53 -14.74
N LEU A 114 13.49 -3.59 -15.49
CA LEU A 114 13.35 -3.54 -16.96
C LEU A 114 12.12 -2.75 -17.41
N LEU A 115 10.98 -2.91 -16.72
CA LEU A 115 9.77 -2.13 -16.97
C LEU A 115 10.04 -0.63 -16.75
N ILE A 116 10.67 -0.27 -15.63
CA ILE A 116 11.06 1.11 -15.35
C ILE A 116 11.96 1.60 -16.49
N LYS A 117 13.09 0.93 -16.73
CA LYS A 117 14.10 1.33 -17.72
C LYS A 117 13.54 1.53 -19.13
N ASN A 118 12.75 0.57 -19.61
CA ASN A 118 12.39 0.50 -21.02
C ASN A 118 11.02 1.11 -21.34
N VAL A 119 10.16 1.32 -20.34
CA VAL A 119 8.78 1.77 -20.57
C VAL A 119 8.47 3.05 -19.82
N GLU A 120 8.81 3.13 -18.52
CA GLU A 120 8.30 4.18 -17.64
C GLU A 120 9.34 5.23 -17.23
N MET A 121 10.62 5.14 -17.66
CA MET A 121 11.68 6.08 -17.24
C MET A 121 11.29 7.53 -17.44
N ARG A 122 10.80 7.88 -18.63
CA ARG A 122 10.44 9.26 -18.96
C ARG A 122 9.32 9.78 -18.06
N GLU A 123 8.29 8.96 -17.88
CA GLU A 123 7.18 9.30 -17.00
C GLU A 123 7.62 9.37 -15.53
N LEU A 124 8.52 8.49 -15.10
CA LEU A 124 9.08 8.52 -13.75
C LEU A 124 9.89 9.78 -13.48
N LEU A 125 10.74 10.19 -14.43
CA LEU A 125 11.51 11.44 -14.36
C LEU A 125 10.58 12.66 -14.31
N ASN A 126 9.53 12.69 -15.13
CA ASN A 126 8.51 13.75 -15.08
C ASN A 126 7.83 13.82 -13.72
N ASN A 127 7.52 12.66 -13.14
CA ASN A 127 6.93 12.58 -11.83
C ASN A 127 7.92 13.05 -10.75
N TRP A 128 9.21 12.73 -10.83
CA TRP A 128 10.22 13.25 -9.90
C TRP A 128 10.37 14.77 -9.89
N LYS A 129 10.11 15.44 -11.02
CA LYS A 129 10.08 16.91 -11.13
C LYS A 129 8.82 17.53 -10.51
N SER A 130 7.76 16.75 -10.37
CA SER A 130 6.53 17.20 -9.72
C SER A 130 6.65 17.09 -8.20
N LYS A 131 6.29 18.19 -7.50
CA LYS A 131 6.40 18.28 -6.04
C LYS A 131 5.46 17.32 -5.30
N ASP A 132 4.26 17.09 -5.83
CA ASP A 132 3.18 16.37 -5.15
C ASP A 132 2.85 15.00 -5.76
N SER A 133 3.58 14.59 -6.79
CA SER A 133 3.31 13.35 -7.54
C SER A 133 3.36 12.08 -6.65
N TRP A 134 4.28 12.07 -5.68
CA TRP A 134 4.48 10.97 -4.73
C TRP A 134 3.28 10.76 -3.79
N LYS A 135 2.44 11.79 -3.58
CA LYS A 135 1.23 11.71 -2.76
C LYS A 135 0.12 10.85 -3.40
N SER A 136 0.25 10.49 -4.68
CA SER A 136 -0.82 9.81 -5.45
C SER A 136 -0.67 8.30 -5.53
N SER A 137 0.54 7.74 -5.49
CA SER A 137 0.76 6.30 -5.69
C SER A 137 1.54 5.66 -4.56
N ILE A 138 2.67 6.27 -4.18
CA ILE A 138 3.50 5.80 -3.07
C ILE A 138 2.71 5.88 -1.78
N ALA A 139 2.13 7.05 -1.50
CA ALA A 139 1.28 7.30 -0.34
C ALA A 139 0.21 6.22 -0.11
N TYR A 140 -0.45 5.71 -1.15
CA TYR A 140 -1.48 4.68 -1.01
C TYR A 140 -0.91 3.30 -0.75
N LEU A 141 0.25 2.95 -1.33
CA LEU A 141 0.92 1.70 -0.98
C LEU A 141 1.34 1.74 0.49
N VAL A 142 1.92 2.85 0.96
CA VAL A 142 2.28 3.03 2.37
C VAL A 142 1.06 2.90 3.26
N LEU A 143 -0.02 3.61 2.90
CA LEU A 143 -1.28 3.57 3.61
C LEU A 143 -1.80 2.15 3.74
N PHE A 144 -1.73 1.39 2.65
CA PHE A 144 -2.25 0.04 2.59
C PHE A 144 -1.40 -0.90 3.44
N VAL A 145 -0.08 -0.89 3.28
CA VAL A 145 0.86 -1.71 4.06
C VAL A 145 0.71 -1.42 5.56
N ALA A 146 0.70 -0.14 5.96
CA ALA A 146 0.52 0.25 7.36
C ALA A 146 -0.84 -0.16 7.91
N SER A 147 -1.91 0.07 7.14
CA SER A 147 -3.27 -0.32 7.54
C SER A 147 -3.41 -1.84 7.70
N THR A 148 -2.78 -2.63 6.82
CA THR A 148 -2.81 -4.10 6.92
C THR A 148 -1.96 -4.64 8.05
N ASN A 149 -0.88 -3.95 8.43
CA ASN A 149 -0.04 -4.33 9.56
C ASN A 149 -0.71 -4.02 10.92
N ILE A 150 -1.50 -2.94 10.98
CA ILE A 150 -2.21 -2.51 12.19
C ILE A 150 -3.39 -3.43 12.53
N SER A 151 -4.19 -3.77 11.51
CA SER A 151 -5.47 -4.47 11.66
C SER A 151 -5.45 -5.74 12.54
N PRO A 152 -4.43 -6.62 12.46
CA PRO A 152 -4.37 -7.85 13.26
C PRO A 152 -4.04 -7.61 14.73
N LEU A 153 -3.27 -6.55 15.00
CA LEU A 153 -2.73 -6.29 16.33
C LEU A 153 -3.85 -6.02 17.34
N PHE A 154 -4.96 -5.43 16.88
CA PHE A 154 -6.13 -5.14 17.71
C PHE A 154 -6.93 -6.38 18.12
N ILE A 155 -6.77 -7.51 17.44
CA ILE A 155 -7.36 -8.79 17.88
C ILE A 155 -6.49 -9.40 18.98
N LEU A 156 -5.18 -9.15 18.95
CA LEU A 156 -4.20 -9.71 19.88
C LEU A 156 -4.20 -9.05 21.27
N ILE A 157 -4.85 -7.90 21.44
CA ILE A 157 -4.92 -7.17 22.73
C ILE A 157 -5.75 -7.91 23.80
N GLY A 158 -6.50 -8.97 23.45
CA GLY A 158 -7.22 -9.81 24.41
C GLY A 158 -6.35 -10.70 25.30
N MET A 159 -5.01 -10.64 25.16
CA MET A 159 -4.05 -11.42 25.93
C MET A 159 -3.91 -10.95 27.39
N ASP A 160 -3.29 -11.78 28.23
CA ASP A 160 -3.00 -11.45 29.62
C ASP A 160 -2.22 -10.13 29.74
N ARG A 161 -2.82 -9.17 30.48
CA ARG A 161 -2.31 -7.80 30.64
C ARG A 161 -1.02 -7.71 31.43
N THR A 162 -0.67 -8.76 32.18
CA THR A 162 0.60 -8.80 32.90
C THR A 162 1.76 -9.30 32.07
N SER A 163 1.51 -9.77 30.84
CA SER A 163 2.56 -10.29 29.97
C SER A 163 3.39 -9.19 29.32
N ASP A 164 4.70 -9.41 29.20
CA ASP A 164 5.60 -8.55 28.41
C ASP A 164 5.16 -8.44 26.95
N ILE A 165 4.54 -9.51 26.42
CA ILE A 165 3.97 -9.56 25.07
C ILE A 165 2.84 -8.53 24.94
N TYR A 166 1.92 -8.44 25.91
CA TYR A 166 0.85 -7.44 25.90
C TYR A 166 1.42 -6.01 25.88
N ALA A 167 2.38 -5.73 26.77
CA ALA A 167 3.01 -4.41 26.83
C ALA A 167 3.75 -4.05 25.53
N PHE A 168 4.44 -5.03 24.93
CA PHE A 168 5.10 -4.87 23.63
C PHE A 168 4.09 -4.62 22.51
N THR A 169 3.03 -5.44 22.40
CA THR A 169 1.98 -5.29 21.38
C THR A 169 1.31 -3.92 21.47
N LEU A 170 1.00 -3.43 22.67
CA LEU A 170 0.42 -2.09 22.84
C LEU A 170 1.37 -0.99 22.34
N ARG A 171 2.66 -1.07 22.70
CA ARG A 171 3.67 -0.11 22.23
C ARG A 171 3.83 -0.15 20.72
N TYR A 172 3.84 -1.35 20.13
CA TYR A 172 3.96 -1.54 18.69
C TYR A 172 2.75 -0.97 17.94
N ILE A 173 1.52 -1.16 18.45
CA ILE A 173 0.31 -0.52 17.90
C ILE A 173 0.44 1.00 17.92
N VAL A 174 0.93 1.58 19.01
CA VAL A 174 1.15 3.03 19.10
C VAL A 174 2.16 3.49 18.05
N MET A 175 3.26 2.77 17.85
CA MET A 175 4.26 3.09 16.82
C MET A 175 3.66 3.06 15.41
N GLU A 176 2.91 2.02 15.07
CA GLU A 176 2.25 1.90 13.76
C GLU A 176 1.20 3.01 13.53
N LEU A 177 0.40 3.33 14.55
CA LEU A 177 -0.56 4.43 14.49
C LEU A 177 0.12 5.78 14.32
N MET A 178 1.24 6.01 15.00
CA MET A 178 2.04 7.22 14.84
C MET A 178 2.60 7.33 13.43
N PHE A 179 3.11 6.23 12.86
CA PHE A 179 3.58 6.21 11.48
C PHE A 179 2.44 6.50 10.49
N LEU A 180 1.27 5.87 10.68
CA LEU A 180 0.06 6.12 9.87
C LEU A 180 -0.44 7.57 10.00
N LEU A 181 -0.34 8.17 11.19
CA LEU A 181 -0.70 9.57 11.42
C LEU A 181 0.25 10.50 10.67
N LEU A 182 1.56 10.29 10.81
CA LEU A 182 2.59 11.08 10.15
C LEU A 182 2.43 11.06 8.63
N ILE A 183 2.19 9.89 8.03
CA ILE A 183 2.00 9.78 6.58
C ILE A 183 0.72 10.50 6.14
N ASN A 184 -0.39 10.37 6.87
CA ASN A 184 -1.65 11.04 6.55
C ASN A 184 -1.53 12.57 6.63
N VAL A 185 -0.91 13.08 7.68
CA VAL A 185 -0.65 14.52 7.84
C VAL A 185 0.24 15.02 6.71
N MET A 186 1.28 14.28 6.35
CA MET A 186 2.20 14.68 5.29
C MET A 186 1.55 14.68 3.90
N ILE A 187 0.67 13.73 3.60
CA ILE A 187 -0.11 13.69 2.35
C ILE A 187 -1.05 14.89 2.26
N THR A 188 -1.75 15.21 3.35
CA THR A 188 -2.76 16.28 3.37
C THR A 188 -2.19 17.68 3.51
N ASN A 189 -0.99 17.81 4.07
CA ASN A 189 -0.34 19.09 4.27
C ASN A 189 0.20 19.69 2.96
N THR A 190 0.03 21.00 2.80
CA THR A 190 0.51 21.78 1.65
C THR A 190 1.79 22.56 1.95
N SER A 191 2.16 22.73 3.22
CA SER A 191 3.36 23.47 3.63
C SER A 191 4.62 22.65 3.41
N GLU A 192 5.51 23.13 2.52
CA GLU A 192 6.80 22.50 2.21
C GLU A 192 7.69 22.35 3.46
N LYS A 193 7.76 23.39 4.32
CA LYS A 193 8.53 23.35 5.57
C LYS A 193 8.06 22.21 6.47
N LEU A 194 6.75 22.08 6.62
CA LEU A 194 6.16 21.09 7.51
C LEU A 194 6.23 19.68 6.91
N GLN A 195 6.15 19.53 5.58
CA GLN A 195 6.44 18.26 4.90
C GLN A 195 7.88 17.80 5.14
N LYS A 196 8.87 18.70 5.09
CA LYS A 196 10.28 18.37 5.40
C LYS A 196 10.41 17.85 6.83
N VAL A 197 9.82 18.54 7.80
CA VAL A 197 9.83 18.10 9.21
C VAL A 197 9.17 16.72 9.36
N PHE A 198 7.99 16.51 8.80
CA PHE A 198 7.30 15.22 8.89
C PHE A 198 8.04 14.09 8.18
N SER A 199 8.73 14.36 7.07
CA SER A 199 9.57 13.34 6.41
C SER A 199 10.73 12.86 7.27
N LEU A 200 11.33 13.77 8.05
CA LEU A 200 12.38 13.41 9.02
C LEU A 200 11.80 12.66 10.23
N LEU A 201 10.62 13.05 10.69
CA LEU A 201 9.91 12.33 11.76
C LEU A 201 9.50 10.92 11.34
N LEU A 202 9.15 10.70 10.06
CA LEU A 202 8.90 9.34 9.53
C LEU A 202 10.16 8.48 9.62
N ILE A 203 11.32 9.00 9.20
CA ILE A 203 12.60 8.29 9.33
C ILE A 203 12.86 7.92 10.80
N LEU A 204 12.74 8.90 11.71
CA LEU A 204 12.94 8.67 13.13
C LEU A 204 11.97 7.62 13.69
N SER A 205 10.70 7.70 13.33
CA SER A 205 9.66 6.74 13.72
C SER A 205 10.03 5.32 13.26
N SER A 206 10.49 5.15 12.03
CA SER A 206 10.92 3.84 11.51
C SER A 206 12.17 3.31 12.21
N LEU A 207 13.14 4.16 12.57
CA LEU A 207 14.29 3.73 13.37
C LEU A 207 13.88 3.25 14.77
N VAL A 208 12.97 3.99 15.43
CA VAL A 208 12.46 3.62 16.76
C VAL A 208 11.75 2.27 16.69
N GLU A 209 10.92 2.03 15.68
CA GLU A 209 10.24 0.76 15.49
C GLU A 209 11.23 -0.39 15.28
N ILE A 210 12.22 -0.23 14.40
CA ILE A 210 13.27 -1.24 14.19
C ILE A 210 13.98 -1.55 15.51
N GLY A 211 14.38 -0.52 16.27
CA GLY A 211 15.06 -0.69 17.56
C GLY A 211 14.19 -1.40 18.60
N ALA A 212 12.91 -1.04 18.69
CA ALA A 212 11.97 -1.66 19.62
C ALA A 212 11.72 -3.13 19.30
N VAL A 213 11.48 -3.46 18.02
CA VAL A 213 11.28 -4.85 17.58
C VAL A 213 12.56 -5.65 17.77
N TYR A 214 13.72 -5.10 17.40
CA TYR A 214 15.01 -5.77 17.58
C TYR A 214 15.31 -6.03 19.06
N SER A 215 15.02 -5.07 19.95
CA SER A 215 15.20 -5.27 21.40
C SER A 215 14.31 -6.36 21.98
N PHE A 216 13.17 -6.65 21.35
CA PHE A 216 12.19 -7.62 21.86
C PHE A 216 12.39 -9.03 21.28
N ILE A 217 12.58 -9.15 19.97
CA ILE A 217 12.71 -10.46 19.29
C ILE A 217 14.09 -10.71 18.65
N THR A 218 15.07 -9.84 18.87
CA THR A 218 16.44 -9.92 18.29
C THR A 218 16.48 -10.08 16.77
N ARG A 219 15.44 -9.57 16.09
CA ARG A 219 15.28 -9.60 14.64
C ARG A 219 14.84 -8.24 14.11
N ILE A 220 15.29 -7.90 12.90
CA ILE A 220 14.88 -6.67 12.21
C ILE A 220 13.46 -6.88 11.67
N SER A 221 12.55 -5.94 11.96
CA SER A 221 11.18 -5.97 11.42
C SER A 221 11.20 -5.78 9.90
N PHE A 222 10.46 -6.64 9.17
CA PHE A 222 10.19 -6.45 7.74
C PHE A 222 9.55 -5.08 7.49
N TYR A 223 8.50 -4.75 8.25
CA TYR A 223 7.76 -3.50 8.10
C TYR A 223 8.59 -2.30 8.52
N GLY A 224 9.35 -2.41 9.61
CA GLY A 224 10.26 -1.35 10.06
C GLY A 224 11.30 -1.01 9.00
N LEU A 225 11.92 -2.02 8.36
CA LEU A 225 12.88 -1.81 7.28
C LEU A 225 12.23 -1.21 6.03
N PHE A 226 11.01 -1.64 5.70
CA PHE A 226 10.20 -1.05 4.64
C PHE A 226 9.90 0.41 4.87
N TYR A 227 9.38 0.75 6.05
CA TYR A 227 9.11 2.13 6.42
C TYR A 227 10.37 2.99 6.44
N LEU A 228 11.52 2.44 6.84
CA LEU A 228 12.79 3.16 6.79
C LEU A 228 13.21 3.52 5.36
N LEU A 229 13.28 2.55 4.45
CA LEU A 229 13.70 2.83 3.07
C LEU A 229 12.74 3.77 2.35
N LEU A 230 11.45 3.58 2.60
CA LEU A 230 10.38 4.40 2.07
C LEU A 230 10.42 5.84 2.63
N SER A 231 10.64 6.01 3.93
CA SER A 231 10.73 7.34 4.55
C SER A 231 11.98 8.09 4.08
N ILE A 232 13.10 7.39 3.87
CA ILE A 232 14.30 7.94 3.22
C ILE A 232 13.96 8.39 1.79
N TYR A 233 13.28 7.56 1.01
CA TYR A 233 12.85 7.92 -0.35
C TYR A 233 11.96 9.18 -0.33
N ILE A 234 10.97 9.23 0.56
CA ILE A 234 10.06 10.36 0.70
C ILE A 234 10.82 11.62 1.12
N ALA A 235 11.75 11.54 2.07
CA ALA A 235 12.58 12.67 2.46
C ALA A 235 13.37 13.18 1.26
N CYS A 236 14.07 12.30 0.53
CA CYS A 236 14.77 12.69 -0.69
C CYS A 236 13.86 13.39 -1.71
N ARG A 237 12.57 12.99 -1.81
CA ARG A 237 11.58 13.68 -2.65
C ARG A 237 11.20 15.06 -2.15
N VAL A 238 10.86 15.17 -0.87
CA VAL A 238 10.43 16.43 -0.25
C VAL A 238 11.58 17.45 -0.17
N PHE A 239 12.83 17.00 -0.10
CA PHE A 239 14.02 17.84 -0.16
C PHE A 239 14.47 18.20 -1.59
N GLY A 240 13.77 17.74 -2.64
CA GLY A 240 14.09 18.07 -4.04
C GLY A 240 15.36 17.41 -4.58
N LEU A 241 15.87 16.35 -3.93
CA LEU A 241 17.06 15.64 -4.42
C LEU A 241 16.79 14.95 -5.75
N PHE A 242 15.59 14.38 -5.91
CA PHE A 242 15.20 13.68 -7.13
C PHE A 242 14.93 14.60 -8.33
N GLU A 243 14.61 15.88 -8.10
CA GLU A 243 14.51 16.87 -9.18
C GLU A 243 15.87 17.04 -9.87
N LYS A 244 16.94 17.21 -9.06
CA LYS A 244 18.33 17.28 -9.54
C LYS A 244 18.77 16.01 -10.25
N VAL A 245 18.39 14.84 -9.71
CA VAL A 245 18.66 13.55 -10.35
C VAL A 245 17.92 13.45 -11.68
N ALA A 246 16.65 13.90 -11.73
CA ALA A 246 15.85 13.84 -12.93
C ALA A 246 16.47 14.68 -14.07
N ASP A 247 16.94 15.90 -13.78
CA ASP A 247 17.61 16.75 -14.75
C ASP A 247 18.91 16.12 -15.28
N SER A 248 19.71 15.51 -14.39
CA SER A 248 20.94 14.82 -14.78
C SER A 248 20.68 13.57 -15.63
N TRP A 249 19.54 12.90 -15.47
CA TRP A 249 19.21 11.69 -16.21
C TRP A 249 18.48 11.99 -17.52
N GLU A 250 17.67 13.04 -17.57
CA GLU A 250 17.01 13.46 -18.80
C GLU A 250 18.03 13.84 -19.90
N SER A 251 19.14 14.48 -19.52
CA SER A 251 20.24 14.76 -20.45
C SER A 251 20.85 13.49 -21.03
N LYS A 252 21.02 12.43 -20.22
CA LYS A 252 21.52 11.11 -20.68
C LYS A 252 20.53 10.39 -21.58
N VAL A 253 19.24 10.44 -21.24
CA VAL A 253 18.18 9.81 -22.06
C VAL A 253 18.05 10.50 -23.41
N LYS A 254 18.11 11.84 -23.48
CA LYS A 254 18.09 12.60 -24.75
C LYS A 254 19.27 12.24 -25.65
N VAL A 255 20.48 12.10 -25.09
CA VAL A 255 21.68 11.66 -25.83
C VAL A 255 21.51 10.24 -26.37
N GLN A 256 20.87 9.36 -25.60
CA GLN A 256 20.62 7.98 -26.02
C GLN A 256 19.57 7.89 -27.14
N ASP A 257 18.49 8.68 -27.06
CA ASP A 257 17.48 8.78 -28.11
C ASP A 257 18.10 9.30 -29.44
N LEU A 258 18.96 10.31 -29.38
CA LEU A 258 19.69 10.83 -30.57
C LEU A 258 20.66 9.79 -31.16
N SER A 259 21.43 9.08 -30.32
CA SER A 259 22.34 8.02 -30.78
C SER A 259 21.62 6.82 -31.43
N SER A 260 20.35 6.60 -31.08
CA SER A 260 19.51 5.56 -31.68
C SER A 260 18.88 5.96 -33.02
N ILE A 261 18.84 7.27 -33.31
CA ILE A 261 18.42 7.82 -34.61
C ILE A 261 19.59 7.77 -35.60
N ASP A 262 20.81 8.08 -35.15
CA ASP A 262 22.03 8.07 -36.00
C ASP A 262 22.51 6.68 -36.45
N THR A 263 21.82 5.59 -36.07
CA THR A 263 22.12 4.21 -36.50
C THR A 263 21.20 3.68 -37.59
N LYS A 264 20.33 4.51 -38.17
CA LYS A 264 19.52 4.15 -39.34
C LYS A 264 20.05 4.91 -40.57
N PRO A 265 20.67 4.25 -41.58
CA PRO A 265 21.08 4.97 -42.78
C PRO A 265 19.82 5.37 -43.56
N GLU A 266 19.63 6.67 -43.73
CA GLU A 266 18.73 7.26 -44.71
C GLU A 266 19.13 6.82 -46.12
N MET A 267 18.19 6.20 -46.83
CA MET A 267 18.16 6.21 -48.28
C MET A 267 17.06 7.19 -48.67
N ALA A 268 17.46 8.31 -49.26
CA ALA A 268 16.58 9.33 -49.79
C ALA A 268 15.76 8.80 -50.98
N ASP A 269 14.50 9.24 -51.14
CA ASP A 269 14.16 10.11 -52.28
C ASP A 269 12.78 10.82 -52.14
N SER A 270 12.76 12.04 -52.70
CA SER A 270 11.72 12.89 -53.31
C SER A 270 10.39 13.33 -52.61
N GLN A 271 10.31 14.66 -52.49
CA GLN A 271 9.22 15.68 -52.59
C GLN A 271 7.75 15.25 -52.79
N VAL A 272 6.80 15.98 -52.16
CA VAL A 272 5.82 16.92 -52.77
C VAL A 272 4.93 17.61 -51.70
N GLU A 273 4.70 18.91 -51.93
CA GLU A 273 3.78 19.90 -51.36
C GLU A 273 2.33 19.43 -51.05
N GLY A 274 1.64 20.06 -50.08
CA GLY A 274 0.17 20.23 -50.14
C GLY A 274 -0.65 20.07 -48.84
N ASP A 275 -1.28 21.19 -48.45
CA ASP A 275 -2.55 21.36 -47.74
C ASP A 275 -2.68 21.05 -46.23
N ILE A 276 -2.95 22.12 -45.47
CA ILE A 276 -3.39 22.10 -44.06
C ILE A 276 -4.86 21.65 -44.04
N ASP A 277 -5.08 20.39 -43.65
CA ASP A 277 -6.41 19.78 -43.58
C ASP A 277 -7.22 20.30 -42.39
N VAL A 278 -8.31 21.02 -42.68
CA VAL A 278 -9.32 21.52 -41.74
C VAL A 278 -9.92 20.38 -40.88
N ASN A 279 -9.81 19.14 -41.34
CA ASN A 279 -10.23 17.95 -40.61
C ASN A 279 -9.37 17.68 -39.36
N ASP A 280 -8.10 18.07 -39.32
CA ASP A 280 -7.24 17.84 -38.15
C ASP A 280 -7.63 18.74 -36.96
N GLN A 281 -8.10 19.95 -37.25
CA GLN A 281 -8.58 20.88 -36.23
C GLN A 281 -9.95 20.47 -35.69
N LEU A 282 -10.85 19.95 -36.55
CA LEU A 282 -12.15 19.41 -36.14
C LEU A 282 -11.98 18.09 -35.36
N ASN A 283 -11.03 17.25 -35.74
CA ASN A 283 -10.69 16.03 -35.00
C ASN A 283 -10.03 16.31 -33.65
N ALA A 284 -9.25 17.40 -33.54
CA ALA A 284 -8.72 17.87 -32.27
C ALA A 284 -9.82 18.40 -31.33
N GLU A 285 -10.81 19.11 -31.87
CA GLU A 285 -11.94 19.64 -31.10
C GLU A 285 -12.89 18.52 -30.65
N ILE A 286 -13.19 17.54 -31.51
CA ILE A 286 -13.97 16.34 -31.18
C ILE A 286 -13.23 15.46 -30.15
N ARG A 287 -11.90 15.31 -30.25
CA ARG A 287 -11.09 14.62 -29.24
C ARG A 287 -11.12 15.38 -27.90
N SER A 288 -11.04 16.70 -27.91
CA SER A 288 -11.09 17.53 -26.69
C SER A 288 -12.45 17.51 -25.99
N ASN A 289 -13.54 17.41 -26.76
CA ASN A 289 -14.91 17.36 -26.23
C ASN A 289 -15.26 15.98 -25.69
N ASN A 290 -14.79 14.91 -26.35
CA ASN A 290 -14.92 13.54 -25.83
C ASN A 290 -14.05 13.29 -24.58
N ASP A 291 -12.92 13.99 -24.43
CA ASP A 291 -12.07 13.90 -23.24
C ASP A 291 -12.68 14.60 -22.00
N LYS A 292 -13.60 15.55 -22.19
CA LYS A 292 -14.36 16.17 -21.09
C LYS A 292 -15.51 15.28 -20.62
N GLU A 293 -16.21 14.63 -21.55
CA GLU A 293 -17.40 13.81 -21.25
C GLU A 293 -17.06 12.36 -20.85
N ASN A 294 -15.90 11.84 -21.26
CA ASN A 294 -15.35 10.54 -20.84
C ASN A 294 -14.08 10.65 -20.00
N SER A 295 -13.85 11.79 -19.33
CA SER A 295 -12.99 11.75 -18.15
C SER A 295 -13.64 10.75 -17.20
N PRO A 296 -13.02 9.59 -16.88
CA PRO A 296 -13.59 8.74 -15.85
C PRO A 296 -13.69 9.67 -14.66
N LYS A 297 -14.93 9.93 -14.19
CA LYS A 297 -15.19 10.65 -12.94
C LYS A 297 -14.00 10.34 -12.07
N ARG A 298 -13.25 11.38 -11.71
CA ARG A 298 -12.04 11.31 -10.89
C ARG A 298 -12.50 10.75 -9.55
N ILE A 299 -12.74 9.44 -9.51
CA ILE A 299 -13.43 8.72 -8.44
C ILE A 299 -12.42 8.71 -7.31
N ILE A 300 -12.54 9.73 -6.46
CA ILE A 300 -12.65 9.54 -5.01
C ILE A 300 -11.34 9.02 -4.39
N LEU A 301 -10.25 9.73 -4.66
CA LEU A 301 -9.02 9.73 -3.84
C LEU A 301 -8.91 11.07 -3.09
N GLN A 302 -10.01 11.59 -2.55
CA GLN A 302 -10.04 12.95 -1.97
C GLN A 302 -9.44 13.05 -0.57
N SER A 303 -9.36 11.95 0.20
CA SER A 303 -8.89 11.98 1.59
C SER A 303 -8.12 10.71 1.94
N SER A 304 -6.83 10.85 2.25
CA SER A 304 -5.98 9.74 2.73
C SER A 304 -6.53 9.16 4.04
N TRP A 305 -7.09 10.01 4.91
CA TRP A 305 -7.70 9.62 6.18
C TRP A 305 -8.88 8.65 6.00
N LEU A 306 -9.78 8.94 5.06
CA LEU A 306 -10.93 8.07 4.76
C LEU A 306 -10.47 6.74 4.16
N TRP A 307 -9.44 6.77 3.31
CA TRP A 307 -8.85 5.55 2.77
C TRP A 307 -8.16 4.70 3.84
N SER A 308 -7.44 5.31 4.80
CA SER A 308 -6.86 4.59 5.94
C SER A 308 -7.97 3.90 6.74
N ALA A 309 -9.02 4.65 7.09
CA ALA A 309 -10.14 4.10 7.84
C ALA A 309 -10.80 2.93 7.10
N LEU A 310 -11.07 3.09 5.80
CA LEU A 310 -11.70 2.06 5.00
C LEU A 310 -10.85 0.80 4.90
N ILE A 311 -9.55 0.94 4.63
CA ILE A 311 -8.64 -0.21 4.50
C ILE A 311 -8.53 -0.94 5.83
N ILE A 312 -8.29 -0.23 6.94
CA ILE A 312 -8.20 -0.82 8.27
C ILE A 312 -9.49 -1.56 8.61
N ALA A 313 -10.66 -0.95 8.37
CA ALA A 313 -11.95 -1.56 8.67
C ALA A 313 -12.20 -2.84 7.84
N VAL A 314 -11.92 -2.79 6.54
CA VAL A 314 -12.08 -3.95 5.65
C VAL A 314 -11.11 -5.07 6.03
N CYS A 315 -9.85 -4.76 6.34
CA CYS A 315 -8.88 -5.75 6.78
C CYS A 315 -9.30 -6.37 8.12
N HIS A 316 -9.82 -5.58 9.06
CA HIS A 316 -10.24 -6.09 10.37
C HIS A 316 -11.41 -7.06 10.22
N LEU A 317 -12.43 -6.68 9.42
CA LEU A 317 -13.53 -7.58 9.08
C LEU A 317 -13.03 -8.83 8.35
N GLY A 318 -12.10 -8.67 7.41
CA GLY A 318 -11.50 -9.77 6.68
C GLY A 318 -10.83 -10.79 7.62
N ILE A 319 -10.04 -10.33 8.58
CA ILE A 319 -9.37 -11.21 9.56
C ILE A 319 -10.38 -11.90 10.46
N MET A 320 -11.49 -11.24 10.82
CA MET A 320 -12.52 -11.84 11.67
C MET A 320 -13.35 -12.90 10.94
N ILE A 321 -13.61 -12.70 9.64
CA ILE A 321 -14.45 -13.60 8.83
C ILE A 321 -13.62 -14.73 8.21
N PHE A 322 -12.37 -14.50 7.82
CA PHE A 322 -11.54 -15.46 7.08
C PHE A 322 -11.39 -16.83 7.78
N PRO A 323 -11.19 -16.92 9.11
CA PRO A 323 -11.12 -18.20 9.83
C PRO A 323 -12.39 -19.04 9.76
N LEU A 324 -13.56 -18.45 9.46
CA LEU A 324 -14.80 -19.20 9.26
C LEU A 324 -14.74 -20.08 8.00
N PHE A 325 -14.14 -19.56 6.91
CA PHE A 325 -13.96 -20.32 5.68
C PHE A 325 -12.99 -21.49 5.86
N LEU A 326 -12.16 -21.45 6.90
CA LEU A 326 -11.23 -22.50 7.29
C LEU A 326 -11.84 -23.49 8.31
N GLY A 327 -13.14 -23.38 8.60
CA GLY A 327 -13.85 -24.29 9.49
C GLY A 327 -13.54 -24.09 10.98
N ASN A 328 -12.97 -22.96 11.38
CA ASN A 328 -12.69 -22.70 12.79
C ASN A 328 -13.93 -22.16 13.53
N HIS A 329 -14.66 -23.08 14.16
CA HIS A 329 -15.90 -22.79 14.91
C HIS A 329 -15.70 -21.83 16.10
N MET A 330 -14.49 -21.68 16.64
CA MET A 330 -14.23 -20.73 17.74
C MET A 330 -14.43 -19.27 17.29
N TYR A 331 -14.13 -18.95 16.03
CA TYR A 331 -14.37 -17.61 15.49
C TYR A 331 -15.85 -17.32 15.29
N LEU A 332 -16.67 -18.36 15.06
CA LEU A 332 -18.13 -18.22 15.03
C LEU A 332 -18.65 -17.83 16.42
N LEU A 333 -18.11 -18.44 17.48
CA LEU A 333 -18.43 -18.07 18.86
C LEU A 333 -18.03 -16.62 19.17
N ILE A 334 -16.83 -16.19 18.76
CA ILE A 334 -16.37 -14.80 18.95
C ILE A 334 -17.30 -13.83 18.23
N LEU A 335 -17.65 -14.10 16.97
CA LEU A 335 -18.58 -13.26 16.20
C LEU A 335 -19.99 -13.25 16.81
N TYR A 336 -20.44 -14.36 17.39
CA TYR A 336 -21.72 -14.45 18.08
C TYR A 336 -21.74 -13.59 19.36
N ILE A 337 -20.70 -13.70 20.19
CA ILE A 337 -20.57 -12.89 21.43
C ILE A 337 -20.44 -11.41 21.10
N GLY A 338 -19.66 -11.07 20.06
CA GLY A 338 -19.47 -9.70 19.57
C GLY A 338 -20.47 -9.25 18.51
N ALA A 339 -21.62 -9.93 18.36
CA ALA A 339 -22.49 -9.74 17.19
C ALA A 339 -22.94 -8.29 17.02
N ILE A 340 -23.33 -7.62 18.11
CA ILE A 340 -23.76 -6.21 18.06
C ILE A 340 -22.61 -5.33 17.57
N HIS A 341 -21.41 -5.52 18.12
CA HIS A 341 -20.21 -4.79 17.70
C HIS A 341 -19.95 -4.97 16.20
N TYR A 342 -19.87 -6.21 15.71
CA TYR A 342 -19.53 -6.48 14.32
C TYR A 342 -20.64 -6.13 13.32
N ILE A 343 -21.91 -6.20 13.72
CA ILE A 343 -23.02 -5.68 12.89
C ILE A 343 -22.89 -4.17 12.74
N CYS A 344 -22.71 -3.43 13.84
CA CYS A 344 -22.49 -1.98 13.78
C CYS A 344 -21.24 -1.63 12.96
N PHE A 345 -20.14 -2.35 13.18
CA PHE A 345 -18.88 -2.16 12.46
C PHE A 345 -19.00 -2.41 10.95
N MET A 346 -19.72 -3.47 10.56
CA MET A 346 -19.97 -3.78 9.16
C MET A 346 -20.84 -2.71 8.50
N ILE A 347 -21.93 -2.28 9.15
CA ILE A 347 -22.77 -1.19 8.64
C ILE A 347 -21.96 0.10 8.51
N ALA A 348 -21.16 0.45 9.52
CA ALA A 348 -20.28 1.62 9.50
C ALA A 348 -19.30 1.57 8.31
N THR A 349 -18.70 0.41 8.06
CA THR A 349 -17.78 0.20 6.92
C THR A 349 -18.47 0.36 5.57
N ILE A 350 -19.70 -0.16 5.42
CA ILE A 350 -20.50 0.00 4.20
C ILE A 350 -20.86 1.48 4.00
N LEU A 351 -21.32 2.16 5.05
CA LEU A 351 -21.66 3.59 5.00
C LEU A 351 -20.43 4.45 4.70
N LEU A 352 -19.26 4.13 5.27
CA LEU A 352 -18.01 4.79 4.94
C LEU A 352 -17.71 4.66 3.45
N PHE A 353 -17.78 3.46 2.90
CA PHE A 353 -17.51 3.22 1.48
C PHE A 353 -18.50 3.93 0.56
N VAL A 354 -19.79 3.87 0.87
CA VAL A 354 -20.84 4.57 0.09
C VAL A 354 -20.71 6.08 0.25
N GLY A 355 -20.42 6.56 1.45
CA GLY A 355 -20.20 7.97 1.77
C GLY A 355 -19.02 8.54 1.00
N MET A 356 -17.89 7.81 0.94
CA MET A 356 -16.75 8.14 0.08
C MET A 356 -17.19 8.19 -1.38
N ARG A 357 -17.87 7.16 -1.89
CA ARG A 357 -18.28 7.10 -3.31
C ARG A 357 -19.28 8.19 -3.72
N LYS A 358 -20.11 8.67 -2.79
CA LYS A 358 -21.08 9.73 -3.04
C LYS A 358 -20.60 11.12 -2.62
N GLY A 359 -19.46 11.24 -1.94
CA GLY A 359 -19.02 12.49 -1.31
C GLY A 359 -19.99 12.97 -0.20
N SER A 360 -20.77 12.08 0.41
CA SER A 360 -21.84 12.45 1.34
C SER A 360 -21.34 12.57 2.78
N LYS A 361 -21.21 13.81 3.28
CA LYS A 361 -20.87 14.08 4.69
C LYS A 361 -21.84 13.46 5.68
N GLY A 362 -23.13 13.40 5.35
CA GLY A 362 -24.14 12.76 6.19
C GLY A 362 -23.88 11.27 6.39
N LEU A 363 -23.55 10.54 5.31
CA LEU A 363 -23.20 9.12 5.41
C LEU A 363 -21.88 8.89 6.15
N LEU A 364 -20.88 9.76 5.96
CA LEU A 364 -19.62 9.67 6.67
C LEU A 364 -19.78 9.95 8.18
N ASN A 365 -20.57 10.95 8.56
CA ASN A 365 -20.90 11.23 9.96
C ASN A 365 -21.68 10.07 10.60
N ALA A 366 -22.63 9.47 9.87
CA ALA A 366 -23.33 8.28 10.33
C ALA A 366 -22.38 7.08 10.54
N ALA A 367 -21.41 6.89 9.63
CA ALA A 367 -20.37 5.88 9.79
C ALA A 367 -19.51 6.13 11.04
N THR A 368 -19.08 7.38 11.28
CA THR A 368 -18.36 7.77 12.51
C THR A 368 -19.14 7.41 13.76
N ILE A 369 -20.43 7.78 13.82
CA ILE A 369 -21.29 7.48 14.97
C ILE A 369 -21.41 5.97 15.18
N LEU A 370 -21.60 5.19 14.13
CA LEU A 370 -21.72 3.73 14.24
C LEU A 370 -20.43 3.03 14.65
N PHE A 371 -19.26 3.53 14.24
CA PHE A 371 -17.97 3.06 14.78
C PHE A 371 -17.85 3.37 16.28
N VAL A 372 -18.40 4.47 16.78
CA VAL A 372 -18.39 4.73 18.22
C VAL A 372 -19.43 3.87 18.95
N ILE A 373 -20.62 3.69 18.37
CA ILE A 373 -21.68 2.85 18.96
C ILE A 373 -21.27 1.38 19.03
N SER A 374 -20.46 0.86 18.10
CA SER A 374 -20.01 -0.54 18.15
C SER A 374 -19.29 -0.90 19.45
N ILE A 375 -18.64 0.06 20.10
CA ILE A 375 -17.96 -0.11 21.39
C ILE A 375 -18.95 -0.54 22.49
N ILE A 376 -20.18 -0.03 22.46
CA ILE A 376 -21.23 -0.34 23.43
C ILE A 376 -21.68 -1.80 23.30
N GLY A 377 -21.59 -2.37 22.09
CA GLY A 377 -21.97 -3.75 21.82
C GLY A 377 -21.11 -4.80 22.53
N THR A 378 -19.97 -4.40 23.09
CA THR A 378 -18.97 -5.29 23.71
C THR A 378 -18.30 -4.62 24.92
N PRO A 379 -18.98 -4.51 26.07
CA PRO A 379 -18.46 -3.83 27.26
C PRO A 379 -17.40 -4.65 28.03
N ASP A 380 -17.22 -5.92 27.69
CA ASP A 380 -16.24 -6.79 28.33
C ASP A 380 -14.80 -6.37 27.95
N THR A 381 -13.95 -6.40 28.96
CA THR A 381 -12.50 -6.25 28.93
C THR A 381 -11.74 -7.02 27.83
N TYR A 382 -12.24 -8.17 27.36
CA TYR A 382 -11.65 -8.90 26.23
C TYR A 382 -11.75 -8.14 24.89
N TRP A 383 -12.68 -7.20 24.79
CA TRP A 383 -12.96 -6.44 23.57
C TRP A 383 -12.26 -5.08 23.52
N ILE A 384 -11.38 -4.79 24.47
CA ILE A 384 -10.64 -3.52 24.51
C ILE A 384 -9.93 -3.24 23.20
N GLY A 385 -9.29 -4.23 22.59
CA GLY A 385 -8.62 -4.08 21.30
C GLY A 385 -9.57 -3.64 20.18
N PRO A 386 -10.59 -4.45 19.82
CA PRO A 386 -11.61 -4.06 18.85
C PRO A 386 -12.32 -2.73 19.16
N ASN A 387 -12.53 -2.41 20.45
CA ASN A 387 -13.12 -1.16 20.89
C ASN A 387 -12.20 0.05 20.63
N ILE A 388 -10.91 -0.05 20.94
CA ILE A 388 -9.92 0.99 20.63
C ILE A 388 -9.83 1.19 19.12
N LEU A 389 -9.81 0.10 18.34
CA LEU A 389 -9.81 0.18 16.88
C LEU A 389 -11.03 0.92 16.34
N SER A 390 -12.22 0.60 16.86
CA SER A 390 -13.46 1.26 16.48
C SER A 390 -13.44 2.75 16.79
N PHE A 391 -12.90 3.13 17.95
CA PHE A 391 -12.70 4.55 18.29
C PHE A 391 -11.74 5.25 17.31
N ILE A 392 -10.59 4.64 17.01
CA ILE A 392 -9.60 5.18 16.06
C ILE A 392 -10.23 5.35 14.67
N LEU A 393 -11.01 4.38 14.20
CA LEU A 393 -11.73 4.47 12.93
C LEU A 393 -12.73 5.62 12.94
N GLY A 394 -13.50 5.79 14.02
CA GLY A 394 -14.39 6.95 14.19
C GLY A 394 -13.65 8.28 14.04
N VAL A 395 -12.49 8.43 14.69
CA VAL A 395 -11.63 9.62 14.61
C VAL A 395 -11.08 9.83 13.19
N LEU A 396 -10.55 8.80 12.54
CA LEU A 396 -10.03 8.89 11.17
C LEU A 396 -11.13 9.32 10.18
N VAL A 397 -12.32 8.74 10.29
CA VAL A 397 -13.47 9.11 9.45
C VAL A 397 -13.90 10.54 9.72
N LEU A 398 -13.92 10.98 10.98
CA LEU A 398 -14.27 12.34 11.35
C LEU A 398 -13.29 13.36 10.75
N ILE A 399 -11.98 13.16 10.94
CA ILE A 399 -10.94 14.01 10.36
C ILE A 399 -11.09 14.05 8.83
N GLY A 400 -11.23 12.87 8.21
CA GLY A 400 -11.40 12.76 6.77
C GLY A 400 -12.65 13.48 6.24
N THR A 401 -13.73 13.51 7.02
CA THR A 401 -14.99 14.20 6.70
C THR A 401 -14.87 15.71 6.83
N VAL A 402 -14.19 16.19 7.87
CA VAL A 402 -13.90 17.62 8.08
C VAL A 402 -13.02 18.17 6.95
N LEU A 403 -12.01 17.40 6.54
CA LEU A 403 -11.10 17.77 5.44
C LEU A 403 -11.73 17.61 4.05
N LEU A 404 -12.90 16.97 3.94
CA LEU A 404 -13.60 16.83 2.67
C LEU A 404 -14.12 18.20 2.24
N LYS A 405 -13.44 18.81 1.25
CA LYS A 405 -13.87 20.06 0.63
C LYS A 405 -15.26 19.85 0.03
N ASN A 406 -16.19 20.75 0.33
CA ASN A 406 -17.46 20.79 -0.38
C ASN A 406 -17.13 21.01 -1.86
N GLY A 407 -17.71 20.17 -2.72
CA GLY A 407 -17.81 20.51 -4.13
C GLY A 407 -18.89 21.57 -4.24
N ASP A 408 -18.51 22.84 -4.05
CA ASP A 408 -19.27 23.98 -4.55
C ASP A 408 -18.68 24.36 -5.91
#